data_AF-A0A7Y5KFG4-F1
#
_entry.id   AF-A0A7Y5KFG4-F1
#
_cell.length_a   1.000
_cell.length_b   1.000
_cell.length_c   1.000
_cell.angle_alpha   90.00
_cell.angle_beta   90.00
_cell.angle_gamma   90.00
#
_symmetry.space_group_name_H-M   'P 1'
#
loop_
_entity.id
_entity.type
_entity.pdbx_description
1 polymer ?
#
loop_
_entity_poly.entity_id
_entity_poly.type
_entity_poly.pdbx_seq_one_letter_code
_entity_poly.pdbx_strand_id
1 'polypeptide(L)' 'MKKLMREENLSEKHALQQLLAHDHEQEAFFQHYFHSKPDDPRAYDIVVNSGTVSLEYASTILLQLLAAKSPKP' A
#
# COMPACT_ATOMS: atom_id res chain seq x y z
N MET A 1 -9.44 -8.20 -1.69
CA MET A 1 -10.26 -9.25 -2.32
C MET A 1 -11.58 -8.75 -2.89
N LYS A 2 -12.58 -8.35 -2.09
CA LYS A 2 -13.90 -7.92 -2.61
C LYS A 2 -13.85 -6.79 -3.65
N LYS A 3 -12.90 -5.85 -3.47
CA LYS A 3 -12.65 -4.75 -4.41
C LYS A 3 -12.11 -5.27 -5.75
N LEU A 4 -11.00 -6.03 -5.73
CA LEU A 4 -10.39 -6.65 -6.91
C LEU A 4 -11.36 -7.53 -7.70
N MET A 5 -12.14 -8.38 -7.01
CA MET A 5 -13.16 -9.21 -7.67
C MET A 5 -14.21 -8.39 -8.41
N ARG A 6 -14.61 -7.24 -7.87
CA ARG A 6 -15.62 -6.36 -8.47
C ARG A 6 -15.05 -5.57 -9.65
N GLU A 7 -13.83 -5.06 -9.51
CA GLU A 7 -13.18 -4.21 -10.52
C GLU A 7 -12.77 -5.03 -11.75
N GLU A 8 -12.26 -6.25 -11.54
CA GLU A 8 -11.75 -7.12 -12.60
C GLU A 8 -12.74 -8.22 -13.03
N ASN A 9 -13.95 -8.24 -12.43
CA ASN A 9 -14.97 -9.25 -12.66
C ASN A 9 -14.47 -10.71 -12.53
N LEU A 10 -13.71 -10.97 -11.47
CA LEU A 10 -13.03 -12.25 -11.22
C LEU A 10 -13.77 -13.10 -10.19
N SER A 11 -13.64 -14.43 -10.34
CA SER A 11 -13.97 -15.35 -9.25
C SER A 11 -13.00 -15.19 -8.09
N GLU A 12 -13.43 -15.57 -6.88
CA GLU A 12 -12.61 -15.47 -5.67
C GLU A 12 -11.27 -16.20 -5.80
N LYS A 13 -11.29 -17.40 -6.40
CA LYS A 13 -10.09 -18.20 -6.65
C LYS A 13 -9.10 -17.47 -7.56
N HIS A 14 -9.59 -16.88 -8.67
CA HIS A 14 -8.72 -16.16 -9.59
C HIS A 14 -8.19 -14.86 -8.99
N ALA A 15 -9.04 -14.13 -8.27
CA ALA A 15 -8.60 -12.92 -7.56
C ALA A 15 -7.53 -13.24 -6.50
N LEU A 16 -7.61 -14.39 -5.81
CA LEU A 16 -6.62 -14.78 -4.81
C LEU A 16 -5.29 -15.12 -5.48
N GLN A 17 -5.33 -15.88 -6.58
CA GLN A 17 -4.12 -16.20 -7.34
C GLN A 17 -3.44 -14.93 -7.88
N GLN A 18 -4.20 -13.96 -8.39
CA GLN A 18 -3.65 -12.70 -8.86
C GLN A 18 -3.03 -11.88 -7.72
N LEU A 19 -3.72 -11.79 -6.58
CA LEU A 19 -3.19 -11.09 -5.40
C LEU A 19 -1.86 -11.69 -4.95
N LEU A 20 -1.80 -13.01 -4.80
CA LEU A 20 -0.58 -13.70 -4.38
C LEU A 20 0.56 -13.55 -5.38
N ALA A 21 0.27 -13.60 -6.68
CA ALA A 21 1.27 -13.39 -7.73
C ALA A 21 1.85 -11.97 -7.67
N HIS A 22 0.98 -10.97 -7.51
CA HIS A 22 1.37 -9.58 -7.39
C HIS A 22 2.18 -9.31 -6.11
N ASP A 23 1.76 -9.86 -4.96
CA ASP A 23 2.47 -9.72 -3.69
C ASP A 23 3.87 -10.35 -3.78
N HIS A 24 3.98 -11.51 -4.44
CA HIS A 24 5.27 -12.15 -4.67
C HIS A 24 6.20 -11.32 -5.58
N GLU A 25 5.67 -10.73 -6.64
CA GLU A 25 6.42 -9.84 -7.53
C GLU A 25 6.91 -8.59 -6.79
N GLN A 26 6.07 -7.99 -5.95
CA GLN A 26 6.47 -6.85 -5.12
C GLN A 26 7.56 -7.24 -4.12
N GLU A 27 7.42 -8.36 -3.42
CA GLU A 27 8.44 -8.81 -2.47
C GLU A 27 9.79 -9.05 -3.17
N ALA A 28 9.78 -9.69 -4.33
CA ALA A 28 10.99 -9.92 -5.12
C ALA A 28 11.66 -8.60 -5.55
N PHE A 29 10.85 -7.62 -5.99
CA PHE A 29 11.34 -6.30 -6.37
C PHE A 29 11.98 -5.57 -5.18
N PHE A 30 11.29 -5.52 -4.04
CA PHE A 30 11.81 -4.85 -2.83
C PHE A 30 13.09 -5.51 -2.32
N GLN A 31 13.13 -6.83 -2.29
CA GLN A 31 14.30 -7.59 -1.84
C GLN A 31 15.50 -7.36 -2.76
N HIS A 32 15.28 -7.27 -4.08
CA HIS A 32 16.35 -7.09 -5.06
C HIS A 32 16.97 -5.68 -5.00
N TYR A 33 16.14 -4.64 -4.93
CA TYR A 33 16.60 -3.25 -5.06
C TYR A 33 16.87 -2.55 -3.72
N PHE A 34 16.17 -2.95 -2.66
CA PHE A 34 16.21 -2.26 -1.37
C PHE A 34 16.66 -3.15 -0.21
N HIS A 35 16.87 -4.46 -0.47
CA HIS A 35 17.24 -5.46 0.55
C HIS A 35 16.31 -5.43 1.78
N SER A 36 15.05 -5.07 1.54
CA SER A 36 14.01 -4.91 2.54
C SER A 36 12.74 -5.60 2.07
N LYS A 37 11.78 -5.74 2.99
CA LYS A 37 10.46 -6.25 2.68
C LYS A 37 9.48 -5.10 2.46
N PRO A 38 8.49 -5.25 1.55
CA PRO A 38 7.48 -4.22 1.31
C PRO A 38 6.58 -3.97 2.53
N ASP A 39 6.50 -4.92 3.47
CA ASP A 39 5.71 -4.81 4.69
C ASP A 39 6.50 -4.29 5.91
N ASP A 40 7.80 -3.98 5.75
CA ASP A 40 8.60 -3.42 6.84
C ASP A 40 8.21 -1.95 7.11
N PRO A 41 7.59 -1.62 8.25
CA PRO A 41 7.15 -0.25 8.52
C PRO A 41 8.31 0.74 8.63
N ARG A 42 9.54 0.27 8.88
CA ARG A 42 10.73 1.13 8.99
C ARG A 42 11.19 1.66 7.64
N ALA A 43 10.71 1.09 6.54
CA ALA A 43 11.01 1.55 5.19
C ALA A 43 10.18 2.80 4.80
N TYR A 44 9.25 3.24 5.65
CA TYR A 44 8.31 4.32 5.35
C TYR A 44 8.25 5.36 6.47
N ASP A 45 7.98 6.61 6.13
CA ASP A 45 7.67 7.66 7.11
C ASP A 45 6.29 7.47 7.76
N ILE A 46 5.35 6.87 7.02
CA ILE A 46 3.98 6.61 7.47
C ILE A 46 3.42 5.35 6.79
N VAL A 47 2.68 4.56 7.55
CA VAL A 47 1.89 3.42 7.07
C VAL A 47 0.43 3.66 7.47
N VAL A 48 -0.51 3.55 6.52
CA VAL A 48 -1.93 3.78 6.76
C VAL A 48 -2.73 2.50 6.52
N ASN A 49 -3.56 2.12 7.50
CA ASN A 49 -4.48 1.00 7.37
C ASN A 49 -5.82 1.46 6.76
N SER A 50 -5.98 1.24 5.46
CA SER A 50 -7.19 1.59 4.69
C SER A 50 -8.42 0.76 5.03
N GLY A 51 -8.29 -0.30 5.85
CA GLY A 51 -9.42 -1.04 6.41
C GLY A 51 -10.07 -0.33 7.60
N THR A 52 -9.34 0.56 8.28
CA THR A 52 -9.82 1.33 9.43
C THR A 52 -9.91 2.84 9.16
N VAL A 53 -9.19 3.32 8.16
CA VAL A 53 -9.09 4.73 7.78
C VAL A 53 -9.61 4.91 6.36
N SER A 54 -10.51 5.88 6.15
CA SER A 54 -10.99 6.22 4.81
C SER A 54 -9.87 6.85 3.98
N LEU A 55 -10.01 6.77 2.65
CA LEU A 55 -9.01 7.33 1.73
C LEU A 55 -8.89 8.86 1.87
N GLU A 56 -10.01 9.55 2.13
CA GLU A 56 -10.08 11.00 2.34
C GLU A 56 -9.37 11.41 3.64
N TYR A 57 -9.50 10.60 4.68
CA TYR A 57 -8.79 10.89 5.93
C TYR A 57 -7.29 10.56 5.81
N ALA A 58 -6.94 9.46 5.12
CA ALA A 58 -5.55 9.14 4.80
C ALA A 58 -4.84 10.26 4.03
N SER A 59 -5.50 10.83 3.02
CA SER A 59 -4.94 11.93 2.23
C SER A 59 -4.79 13.21 3.06
N THR A 60 -5.73 13.49 3.96
CA THR A 60 -5.63 14.61 4.90
C THR A 60 -4.41 14.49 5.80
N ILE A 61 -4.15 13.29 6.37
CA ILE A 61 -2.97 13.03 7.21
C ILE A 61 -1.68 13.26 6.41
N LEU A 62 -1.61 12.74 5.17
CA LEU A 62 -0.44 12.92 4.31
C LEU A 62 -0.15 14.40 4.03
N LEU A 63 -1.18 15.19 3.71
CA LEU A 63 -1.02 16.63 3.47
C LEU A 63 -0.52 17.38 4.71
N GLN A 64 -1.03 17.03 5.90
CA GLN A 64 -0.60 17.63 7.16
C GLN A 64 0.86 17.31 7.48
N LEU A 65 1.30 16.06 7.25
CA LEU A 65 2.69 15.66 7.47
C LEU A 65 3.65 16.38 6.51
N LEU A 66 3.27 16.51 5.23
CA LEU A 66 4.08 17.24 4.24
C LEU A 66 4.21 18.73 4.60
N ALA A 67 3.13 19.35 5.07
CA ALA A 67 3.14 20.73 5.53
C ALA A 67 4.02 20.93 6.77
N ALA A 68 4.03 19.97 7.69
CA ALA A 68 4.89 20.01 8.88
C ALA A 68 6.37 19.77 8.57
N LYS A 69 6.69 18.93 7.57
CA LYS A 69 8.06 18.67 7.11
C LYS A 69 8.67 19.82 6.31
N SER A 70 7.85 20.71 5.75
CA SER A 70 8.30 21.87 4.97
C SER A 70 8.27 23.11 5.85
N PRO A 71 9.37 23.51 6.54
CA PRO A 71 9.37 24.79 7.24
C PRO A 71 9.14 25.88 6.18
N LYS A 72 8.15 26.75 6.41
CA LYS A 72 7.99 27.98 5.62
C LYS A 72 9.33 28.73 5.64
N PRO A 73 9.78 29.28 4.49
CA PRO A 73 10.97 30.12 4.46
C PRO A 73 10.80 31.37 5.33
#